data_AF-A0A2H3FIQ0-F1
#
_entry.id   AF-A0A2H3FIQ0-F1
#
_cell.length_a   1.000
_cell.length_b   1.000
_cell.length_c   1.000
_cell.angle_alpha   90.00
_cell.angle_beta   90.00
_cell.angle_gamma   90.00
#
_symmetry.space_group_name_H-M   'P 1'
#
loop_
_entity.id
_entity.type
_entity.pdbx_description
1 polymer ?
#
loop_
_entity_poly.entity_id
_entity_poly.type
_entity_poly.pdbx_seq_one_letter_code
_entity_poly.pdbx_strand_id
1 'polypeptide(L)'
;MPSRRRYHYQARPSRPYALAQAGVRLVAWITSLAAVLLLAYVCKEWSSKSQVIIAGAVGCAIAMLNDSWEILAVTDTSFTVPRLVTSRKVLHDLFALALCVGGIIMMWVSNINISSDKKPGQRRQELWLMAALWALIAVVGWRLVFAVWGCVDCTGDARRAAERRQRRRGGRNDPWHQMGIL
;
A
#
# COMPACT_ATOMS: atom_id res chain seq x y z
N MET A 1 -24.64 29.13 -3.19
CA MET A 1 -24.70 28.19 -2.04
C MET A 1 -23.40 27.38 -1.98
N PRO A 2 -22.58 27.48 -0.91
CA PRO A 2 -21.35 26.73 -0.86
C PRO A 2 -21.66 25.26 -0.61
N SER A 3 -21.17 24.42 -1.52
CA SER A 3 -21.10 22.96 -1.40
C SER A 3 -20.52 22.60 -0.03
N ARG A 4 -21.39 22.20 0.92
CA ARG A 4 -20.97 21.57 2.18
C ARG A 4 -20.19 20.32 1.80
N ARG A 5 -18.85 20.42 1.79
CA ARG A 5 -17.94 19.27 1.81
C ARG A 5 -18.35 18.40 2.99
N ARG A 6 -19.12 17.36 2.70
CA ARG A 6 -19.37 16.27 3.63
C ARG A 6 -18.03 15.57 3.80
N TYR A 7 -17.27 16.00 4.81
CA TYR A 7 -16.27 15.14 5.41
C TYR A 7 -17.01 13.87 5.82
N HIS A 8 -16.84 12.83 5.02
CA HIS A 8 -17.32 11.50 5.36
C HIS A 8 -16.68 11.17 6.69
N TYR A 9 -17.51 11.16 7.75
CA TYR A 9 -17.15 10.68 9.06
C TYR A 9 -16.74 9.22 8.91
N GLN A 10 -15.44 8.98 8.69
CA GLN A 10 -14.81 7.69 8.84
C GLN A 10 -15.01 7.33 10.31
N ALA A 11 -15.76 6.26 10.57
CA ALA A 11 -15.91 5.75 11.94
C ALA A 11 -14.50 5.52 12.48
N ARG A 12 -14.14 6.16 13.60
CA ARG A 12 -12.82 5.96 14.21
C ARG A 12 -12.65 4.47 14.45
N PRO A 13 -11.67 3.80 13.82
CA PRO A 13 -11.39 2.41 14.13
C PRO A 13 -11.03 2.29 15.61
N SER A 14 -11.31 1.14 16.20
CA SER A 14 -10.94 0.88 17.59
C SER A 14 -9.43 1.09 17.77
N ARG A 15 -9.03 1.70 18.90
CA ARG A 15 -7.60 1.92 19.23
C ARG A 15 -6.71 0.69 19.01
N PRO A 16 -7.09 -0.54 19.42
CA PRO A 16 -6.26 -1.73 19.17
C PRO A 16 -6.10 -2.04 17.67
N TYR A 17 -7.15 -1.85 16.87
CA TYR A 17 -7.08 -2.05 15.42
C TYR A 17 -6.13 -1.05 14.76
N ALA A 18 -6.19 0.22 15.17
CA ALA A 18 -5.29 1.26 14.64
C ALA A 18 -3.81 0.99 15.00
N LEU A 19 -3.54 0.51 16.21
CA LEU A 19 -2.19 0.13 16.65
C LEU A 19 -1.68 -1.12 15.92
N ALA A 20 -2.51 -2.15 15.77
CA ALA A 20 -2.15 -3.35 15.01
C ALA A 20 -1.86 -3.00 13.54
N GLN A 21 -2.70 -2.17 12.93
CA GLN A 21 -2.49 -1.68 11.57
C GLN A 21 -1.18 -0.89 11.43
N ALA A 22 -0.87 -0.01 12.38
CA ALA A 22 0.40 0.72 12.40
C ALA A 22 1.60 -0.22 12.56
N GLY A 23 1.48 -1.24 13.42
CA GLY A 23 2.51 -2.25 13.62
C GLY A 23 2.82 -3.05 12.35
N VAL A 24 1.79 -3.54 11.64
CA VAL A 24 1.99 -4.27 10.37
C VAL A 24 2.58 -3.34 9.30
N ARG A 25 2.17 -2.07 9.26
CA ARG A 25 2.75 -1.05 8.36
C ARG A 25 4.22 -0.76 8.68
N LEU A 26 4.61 -0.78 9.95
CA LEU A 26 6.01 -0.63 10.36
C LEU A 26 6.87 -1.81 9.87
N VAL A 27 6.37 -3.04 9.97
CA VAL A 27 7.06 -4.23 9.44
C VAL A 27 7.24 -4.15 7.93
N ALA A 28 6.19 -3.73 7.20
CA ALA A 28 6.26 -3.52 5.76
C ALA A 28 7.23 -2.39 5.36
N TRP A 29 7.31 -1.33 6.18
CA TRP A 29 8.26 -0.24 6.01
C TRP A 29 9.71 -0.73 6.17
N ILE A 30 10.01 -1.52 7.21
CA ILE A 30 11.35 -2.11 7.44
C ILE A 30 11.74 -3.01 6.27
N THR A 31 10.79 -3.82 5.78
CA THR A 31 11.02 -4.70 4.62
C THR A 31 11.34 -3.89 3.37
N SER A 32 10.63 -2.78 3.15
CA SER A 32 10.85 -1.89 2.01
C SER A 32 12.19 -1.15 2.10
N LEU A 33 12.61 -0.73 3.31
CA LEU A 33 13.94 -0.17 3.55
C LEU A 33 15.04 -1.18 3.22
N ALA A 34 14.92 -2.42 3.70
CA ALA A 34 15.88 -3.48 3.40
C ALA A 34 15.98 -3.75 1.89
N ALA A 35 14.83 -3.78 1.19
CA ALA A 35 14.80 -3.93 -0.26
C ALA A 35 15.53 -2.78 -0.98
N VAL A 36 15.29 -1.52 -0.59
CA VAL A 36 16.00 -0.35 -1.17
C VAL A 36 17.51 -0.46 -0.95
N LEU A 37 17.95 -0.83 0.25
CA LEU A 37 19.38 -0.97 0.56
C LEU A 37 20.05 -2.08 -0.26
N LEU A 38 19.38 -3.23 -0.41
CA LEU A 38 19.87 -4.33 -1.25
C LEU A 38 19.96 -3.89 -2.72
N LEU A 39 18.93 -3.25 -3.25
CA LEU A 39 18.90 -2.73 -4.62
C LEU A 39 19.98 -1.67 -4.85
N ALA A 40 20.18 -0.76 -3.90
CA ALA A 40 21.23 0.25 -3.96
C ALA A 40 22.65 -0.36 -3.93
N TYR A 41 22.86 -1.39 -3.09
CA TYR A 41 24.12 -2.12 -3.05
C TYR A 41 24.42 -2.81 -4.39
N VAL A 42 23.43 -3.51 -4.95
CA VAL A 42 23.55 -4.17 -6.27
C VAL A 42 23.84 -3.15 -7.38
N CYS A 43 23.19 -1.97 -7.36
CA CYS A 43 23.47 -0.89 -8.30
C CYS A 43 24.91 -0.36 -8.19
N LYS A 44 25.44 -0.21 -6.97
CA LYS A 44 26.80 0.26 -6.74
C LYS A 44 27.84 -0.75 -7.23
N GLU A 45 27.63 -2.03 -6.93
CA GLU A 45 28.59 -3.09 -7.24
C GLU A 45 28.58 -3.48 -8.74
N TRP A 46 27.41 -3.40 -9.39
CA TRP A 46 27.25 -3.79 -10.80
C TRP A 46 26.47 -2.73 -11.60
N SER A 47 27.09 -1.56 -11.78
CA SER A 47 26.50 -0.38 -12.45
C SER A 47 25.99 -0.66 -13.87
N SER A 48 26.60 -1.59 -14.61
CA SER A 48 26.18 -1.98 -15.96
C SER A 48 24.77 -2.58 -16.04
N LYS A 49 24.14 -2.91 -14.90
CA LYS A 49 22.80 -3.50 -14.78
C LYS A 49 21.83 -2.65 -13.95
N SER A 50 22.25 -1.44 -13.58
CA SER A 50 21.49 -0.53 -12.70
C SER A 50 20.12 -0.16 -13.24
N GLN A 51 19.95 -0.05 -14.57
CA GLN A 51 18.69 0.35 -15.21
C GLN A 51 17.50 -0.54 -14.81
N VAL A 52 17.75 -1.83 -14.64
CA VAL A 52 16.75 -2.85 -14.32
C VAL A 52 16.21 -2.71 -12.89
N ILE A 53 17.04 -2.17 -12.00
CA ILE A 53 16.80 -2.09 -10.56
C ILE A 53 16.05 -0.81 -10.18
N ILE A 54 16.17 0.25 -10.99
CA ILE A 54 15.59 1.57 -10.72
C ILE A 54 14.07 1.48 -10.53
N ALA A 55 13.35 0.74 -11.38
CA ALA A 55 11.89 0.62 -11.26
C ALA A 55 11.47 -0.01 -9.92
N GLY A 56 12.17 -1.07 -9.49
CA GLY A 56 11.94 -1.72 -8.19
C GLY A 56 12.29 -0.79 -7.02
N ALA A 57 13.39 -0.04 -7.11
CA ALA A 57 13.81 0.91 -6.08
C ALA A 57 12.83 2.07 -5.92
N VAL A 58 12.34 2.64 -7.03
CA VAL A 58 11.31 3.69 -7.03
C VAL A 58 10.00 3.16 -6.44
N GLY A 59 9.59 1.94 -6.83
CA GLY A 59 8.43 1.27 -6.25
C GLY A 59 8.53 1.11 -4.72
N CYS A 60 9.70 0.68 -4.23
CA CYS A 60 9.98 0.53 -2.79
C CYS A 60 9.99 1.88 -2.06
N ALA A 61 10.52 2.94 -2.67
CA ALA A 61 10.52 4.27 -2.07
C ALA A 61 9.10 4.84 -1.91
N ILE A 62 8.26 4.70 -2.94
CA ILE A 62 6.84 5.10 -2.87
C ILE A 62 6.10 4.28 -1.79
N ALA A 63 6.36 2.98 -1.76
CA ALA A 63 5.89 2.07 -0.74
C ALA A 63 6.25 2.55 0.69
N MET A 64 7.51 2.92 0.93
CA MET A 64 7.95 3.47 2.21
C MET A 64 7.26 4.79 2.56
N LEU A 65 7.10 5.70 1.60
CA LEU A 65 6.40 6.97 1.81
C LEU A 65 4.94 6.75 2.21
N ASN A 66 4.26 5.81 1.57
CA ASN A 66 2.87 5.46 1.90
C ASN A 66 2.75 4.91 3.33
N ASP A 67 3.65 4.02 3.73
CA ASP A 67 3.63 3.45 5.09
C ASP A 67 3.99 4.49 6.15
N SER A 68 4.93 5.39 5.83
CA SER A 68 5.35 6.47 6.73
C SER A 68 4.18 7.42 7.01
N TRP A 69 3.38 7.74 5.99
CA TRP A 69 2.18 8.56 6.16
C TRP A 69 1.16 7.90 7.10
N GLU A 70 0.92 6.60 6.93
CA GLU A 70 -0.03 5.85 7.78
C GLU A 70 0.43 5.74 9.23
N ILE A 71 1.73 5.54 9.47
CA ILE A 71 2.31 5.52 10.81
C ILE A 71 2.19 6.91 11.44
N LEU A 72 2.55 7.98 10.72
CA LEU A 72 2.41 9.36 11.21
C LEU A 72 0.97 9.70 11.54
N ALA A 73 -0.01 9.29 10.72
CA ALA A 73 -1.42 9.57 10.96
C ALA A 73 -2.04 8.77 12.14
N VAL A 74 -1.31 7.80 12.68
CA VAL A 74 -1.67 7.09 13.93
C VAL A 74 -0.97 7.72 15.14
N THR A 75 0.28 8.16 14.97
CA THR A 75 1.13 8.71 16.04
C THR A 75 0.91 10.20 16.27
N ASP A 76 0.34 10.94 15.30
CA ASP A 76 0.08 12.37 15.42
C ASP A 76 -1.01 12.66 16.48
N THR A 77 -0.56 13.05 17.67
CA THR A 77 -1.41 13.51 18.77
C THR A 77 -1.97 14.91 18.55
N SER A 78 -1.41 15.66 17.60
CA SER A 78 -1.72 17.07 17.34
C SER A 78 -2.80 17.27 16.25
N PHE A 79 -3.32 16.18 15.66
CA PHE A 79 -4.36 16.18 14.61
C PHE A 79 -4.04 17.03 13.37
N THR A 80 -2.76 17.32 13.13
CA THR A 80 -2.30 18.13 12.00
C THR A 80 -2.25 17.35 10.69
N VAL A 81 -2.04 16.03 10.74
CA VAL A 81 -1.98 15.17 9.56
C VAL A 81 -3.33 14.48 9.34
N PRO A 82 -4.12 14.88 8.33
CA PRO A 82 -5.38 14.21 8.05
C PRO A 82 -5.15 12.78 7.55
N ARG A 83 -5.90 11.82 8.11
CA ARG A 83 -5.94 10.45 7.56
C ARG A 83 -6.47 10.49 6.13
N LEU A 84 -5.77 9.80 5.23
CA LEU A 84 -6.20 9.65 3.84
C LEU A 84 -7.46 8.80 3.78
N VAL A 85 -8.33 9.11 2.81
CA VAL A 85 -9.50 8.27 2.51
C VAL A 85 -9.04 6.89 2.06
N THR A 86 -9.69 5.83 2.53
CA THR A 86 -9.32 4.43 2.28
C THR A 86 -9.13 4.13 0.78
N SER A 87 -9.95 4.70 -0.10
CA SER A 87 -9.84 4.53 -1.56
C SER A 87 -8.54 5.09 -2.14
N ARG A 88 -8.07 6.24 -1.65
CA ARG A 88 -6.82 6.86 -2.09
C ARG A 88 -5.62 6.04 -1.63
N LYS A 89 -5.67 5.51 -0.40
CA LYS A 89 -4.65 4.62 0.15
C LYS A 89 -4.46 3.36 -0.69
N VAL A 90 -5.57 2.70 -1.06
CA VAL A 90 -5.53 1.51 -1.95
C VAL A 90 -4.91 1.84 -3.30
N LEU A 91 -5.24 3.01 -3.89
CA LEU A 91 -4.68 3.42 -5.17
C LEU A 91 -3.15 3.63 -5.10
N HIS A 92 -2.66 4.24 -4.02
CA HIS A 92 -1.22 4.40 -3.79
C HIS A 92 -0.51 3.05 -3.59
N ASP A 93 -1.13 2.12 -2.86
CA ASP A 93 -0.59 0.77 -2.67
C ASP A 93 -0.59 -0.04 -3.98
N LEU A 94 -1.62 0.10 -4.84
CA LEU A 94 -1.67 -0.51 -6.17
C LEU A 94 -0.63 0.06 -7.13
N PHE A 95 -0.40 1.38 -7.08
CA PHE A 95 0.63 2.03 -7.90
C PHE A 95 2.04 1.55 -7.50
N ALA A 96 2.32 1.52 -6.19
CA ALA A 96 3.59 0.99 -5.68
C ALA A 96 3.77 -0.49 -6.05
N LEU A 97 2.70 -1.28 -5.97
CA LEU A 97 2.68 -2.69 -6.38
C LEU A 97 3.02 -2.85 -7.86
N ALA A 98 2.38 -2.07 -8.75
CA ALA A 98 2.64 -2.15 -10.18
C ALA A 98 4.11 -1.86 -10.52
N LEU A 99 4.71 -0.88 -9.87
CA LEU A 99 6.13 -0.57 -10.04
C LEU A 99 7.05 -1.67 -9.49
N CYS A 100 6.73 -2.24 -8.32
CA CYS A 100 7.50 -3.34 -7.76
C CYS A 100 7.41 -4.60 -8.64
N VAL A 101 6.22 -4.94 -9.15
CA VAL A 101 6.02 -6.04 -10.10
C VAL A 101 6.76 -5.78 -11.41
N GLY A 102 6.71 -4.56 -11.94
CA GLY A 102 7.50 -4.16 -13.10
C GLY A 102 9.00 -4.35 -12.89
N GLY A 103 9.51 -3.98 -11.70
CA GLY A 103 10.89 -4.22 -11.29
C GLY A 103 11.25 -5.71 -11.25
N ILE A 104 10.39 -6.56 -10.69
CA ILE A 104 10.56 -8.02 -10.67
C ILE A 104 10.66 -8.57 -12.10
N ILE A 105 9.74 -8.17 -12.99
CA ILE A 105 9.72 -8.65 -14.38
C ILE A 105 10.99 -8.23 -15.11
N MET A 106 11.41 -6.96 -15.01
CA MET A 106 12.64 -6.49 -15.66
C MET A 106 13.88 -7.21 -15.11
N MET A 107 13.91 -7.48 -13.80
CA MET A 107 15.01 -8.20 -13.15
C MET A 107 15.06 -9.67 -13.58
N TRP A 108 13.90 -10.30 -13.75
CA TRP A 108 13.79 -11.68 -14.22
C TRP A 108 14.21 -11.84 -15.68
N VAL A 109 13.72 -10.98 -16.57
CA VAL A 109 14.10 -10.97 -18.01
C VAL A 109 15.60 -10.75 -18.16
N SER A 110 16.18 -9.83 -17.37
CA SER A 110 17.61 -9.56 -17.41
C SER A 110 18.46 -10.72 -16.88
N ASN A 111 17.96 -11.47 -15.89
CA ASN A 111 18.66 -12.63 -15.32
C ASN A 111 18.78 -13.80 -16.31
N ILE A 112 17.77 -14.02 -17.15
CA ILE A 112 17.80 -15.05 -18.21
C ILE A 112 18.91 -14.75 -19.22
N ASN A 113 19.08 -13.47 -19.58
CA ASN A 113 20.12 -13.05 -20.53
C ASN A 113 21.55 -13.25 -19.98
N ILE A 114 21.73 -13.17 -18.66
CA ILE A 114 23.03 -13.29 -17.97
C ILE A 114 23.52 -14.74 -17.87
N SER A 115 22.61 -15.71 -17.84
CA SER A 115 22.97 -17.13 -17.70
C SER A 115 23.76 -17.69 -18.90
N SER A 116 23.80 -16.95 -20.00
CA SER A 116 24.48 -17.33 -21.24
C SER A 116 26.01 -17.09 -21.22
N ASP A 117 26.55 -16.32 -20.27
CA ASP A 117 27.98 -15.93 -20.28
C ASP A 117 28.58 -16.16 -18.87
N LYS A 118 29.24 -17.31 -18.67
CA LYS A 118 29.63 -17.81 -17.34
C LYS A 118 31.07 -17.44 -16.97
N LYS A 119 31.25 -16.51 -16.01
CA LYS A 119 32.54 -16.19 -15.37
C LYS A 119 32.51 -16.44 -13.85
N PRO A 120 33.64 -16.75 -13.20
CA PRO A 120 33.66 -17.16 -11.78
C PRO A 120 33.19 -16.10 -10.76
N GLY A 121 33.21 -14.80 -11.10
CA GLY A 121 32.66 -13.73 -10.24
C GLY A 121 31.12 -13.69 -10.15
N GLN A 122 30.44 -14.49 -10.96
CA GLN A 122 28.98 -14.44 -11.16
C GLN A 122 28.17 -15.07 -10.03
N ARG A 123 28.73 -16.04 -9.28
CA ARG A 123 28.01 -16.71 -8.19
C ARG A 123 27.65 -15.76 -7.05
N ARG A 124 28.57 -14.85 -6.69
CA ARG A 124 28.29 -13.81 -5.69
C ARG A 124 27.24 -12.83 -6.22
N GLN A 125 27.33 -12.46 -7.48
CA GLN A 125 26.36 -11.59 -8.14
C GLN A 125 24.95 -12.21 -8.16
N GLU A 126 24.82 -13.48 -8.52
CA GLU A 126 23.53 -14.20 -8.54
C GLU A 126 22.90 -14.30 -7.15
N LEU A 127 23.70 -14.53 -6.10
CA LEU A 127 23.22 -14.57 -4.71
C LEU A 127 22.61 -13.22 -4.28
N TRP A 128 23.30 -12.10 -4.54
CA TRP A 128 22.81 -10.77 -4.17
C TRP A 128 21.61 -10.34 -5.02
N LEU A 129 21.59 -10.67 -6.31
CA LEU A 129 20.44 -10.44 -7.19
C LEU A 129 19.22 -11.26 -6.73
N MET A 130 19.41 -12.52 -6.36
CA MET A 130 18.34 -13.34 -5.79
C MET A 130 17.83 -12.76 -4.46
N ALA A 131 18.72 -12.34 -3.57
CA ALA A 131 18.31 -11.71 -2.31
C ALA A 131 17.47 -10.43 -2.54
N ALA A 132 17.89 -9.58 -3.49
CA ALA A 132 17.14 -8.38 -3.86
C ALA A 132 15.78 -8.72 -4.51
N LEU A 133 15.71 -9.77 -5.33
CA LEU A 133 14.47 -10.28 -5.91
C LEU A 133 13.51 -10.79 -4.85
N TRP A 134 13.98 -11.60 -3.89
CA TRP A 134 13.18 -12.09 -2.77
C TRP A 134 12.66 -10.94 -1.90
N ALA A 135 13.49 -9.93 -1.66
CA ALA A 135 13.06 -8.72 -0.94
C ALA A 135 11.95 -7.97 -1.71
N LEU A 136 12.07 -7.82 -3.03
CA LEU A 136 11.01 -7.23 -3.86
C LEU A 136 9.70 -8.05 -3.82
N ILE A 137 9.79 -9.38 -3.88
CA ILE A 137 8.62 -10.27 -3.76
C ILE A 137 7.94 -10.06 -2.41
N ALA A 138 8.71 -9.97 -1.33
CA ALA A 138 8.16 -9.69 0.00
C ALA A 138 7.44 -8.32 0.05
N VAL A 139 8.01 -7.27 -0.56
CA VAL A 139 7.37 -5.95 -0.67
C VAL A 139 6.06 -6.04 -1.46
N VAL A 140 6.03 -6.74 -2.60
CA VAL A 140 4.81 -6.97 -3.38
C VAL A 140 3.76 -7.71 -2.56
N GLY A 141 4.16 -8.74 -1.81
CA GLY A 141 3.28 -9.49 -0.91
C GLY A 141 2.60 -8.57 0.12
N TRP A 142 3.37 -7.69 0.76
CA TRP A 142 2.81 -6.70 1.70
C TRP A 142 1.82 -5.75 1.02
N ARG A 143 2.13 -5.25 -0.19
CA ARG A 143 1.22 -4.37 -0.93
C ARG A 143 -0.07 -5.06 -1.34
N LEU A 144 -0.02 -6.33 -1.73
CA LEU A 144 -1.20 -7.14 -2.01
C LEU A 144 -2.08 -7.28 -0.76
N VAL A 145 -1.49 -7.65 0.38
CA VAL A 145 -2.21 -7.77 1.65
C VAL A 145 -2.91 -6.45 1.99
N PHE A 146 -2.21 -5.33 1.86
CA PHE A 146 -2.77 -4.00 2.13
C PHE A 146 -3.85 -3.56 1.14
N ALA A 147 -3.70 -3.86 -0.15
CA ALA A 147 -4.69 -3.56 -1.16
C ALA A 147 -5.98 -4.37 -0.89
N VAL A 148 -5.85 -5.66 -0.63
CA VAL A 148 -6.99 -6.55 -0.31
C VAL A 148 -7.67 -6.08 0.98
N TRP A 149 -6.90 -5.82 2.03
CA TRP A 149 -7.44 -5.31 3.29
C TRP A 149 -8.19 -3.99 3.08
N GLY A 150 -7.59 -3.03 2.38
CA GLY A 150 -8.23 -1.76 2.08
C GLY A 150 -9.51 -1.90 1.23
N CYS A 151 -9.56 -2.86 0.31
CA CYS A 151 -10.77 -3.20 -0.45
C CYS A 151 -11.87 -3.78 0.45
N VAL A 152 -11.53 -4.65 1.40
CA VAL A 152 -12.48 -5.18 2.40
C VAL A 152 -13.04 -4.05 3.27
N ASP A 153 -12.19 -3.12 3.72
CA ASP A 153 -12.64 -1.95 4.49
C ASP A 153 -13.56 -1.04 3.65
N CYS A 154 -13.21 -0.79 2.38
CA CYS A 154 -14.03 0.02 1.47
C CYS A 154 -15.41 -0.59 1.21
N THR A 155 -15.46 -1.91 0.99
CA THR A 155 -16.72 -2.62 0.74
C THR A 155 -17.60 -2.66 2.00
N GLY A 156 -17.00 -2.84 3.17
CA GLY A 156 -17.70 -2.74 4.46
C GLY A 156 -18.33 -1.37 4.69
N ASP A 157 -17.59 -0.29 4.42
CA ASP A 157 -18.10 1.08 4.54
C ASP A 157 -19.20 1.38 3.51
N ALA A 158 -19.05 0.90 2.27
CA ALA A 158 -20.07 1.03 1.24
C ALA A 158 -21.38 0.31 1.64
N ARG A 159 -21.29 -0.89 2.21
CA ARG A 159 -22.45 -1.66 2.69
C ARG A 159 -23.17 -0.95 3.84
N ARG A 160 -22.43 -0.47 4.84
CA ARG A 160 -22.99 0.32 5.96
C ARG A 160 -23.64 1.61 5.47
N ALA A 161 -23.06 2.27 4.46
CA ALA A 161 -23.65 3.46 3.86
C ALA A 161 -24.96 3.15 3.11
N ALA A 162 -25.04 2.00 2.43
CA ALA A 162 -26.25 1.54 1.76
C ALA A 162 -27.38 1.22 2.76
N GLU A 163 -27.07 0.52 3.84
CA GLU A 163 -28.03 0.20 4.92
C GLU A 163 -28.59 1.48 5.57
N ARG A 164 -27.74 2.49 5.83
CA ARG A 164 -28.21 3.80 6.34
C ARG A 164 -29.17 4.50 5.37
N ARG A 165 -28.94 4.38 4.07
CA ARG A 165 -29.85 4.93 3.05
C ARG A 165 -31.17 4.17 3.02
N GLN A 166 -31.15 2.85 3.17
CA GLN A 166 -32.37 2.04 3.28
C GLN A 166 -33.18 2.39 4.53
N ARG A 167 -32.56 2.52 5.71
CA ARG A 167 -33.26 2.94 6.94
C ARG A 167 -33.91 4.33 6.82
N ARG A 168 -33.24 5.29 6.15
CA ARG A 168 -33.82 6.63 5.89
C ARG A 168 -34.98 6.59 4.90
N ARG A 169 -34.98 5.65 3.95
CA ARG A 169 -36.11 5.44 3.04
C ARG A 169 -37.26 4.72 3.72
N GLY A 170 -36.98 3.75 4.59
CA GLY A 170 -37.96 3.09 5.46
C GLY A 170 -38.65 4.09 6.38
N GLY A 171 -37.88 4.90 7.12
CA GLY A 171 -38.43 5.94 8.01
C GLY A 171 -39.26 7.02 7.32
N ARG A 172 -39.04 7.26 6.02
CA ARG A 172 -39.84 8.18 5.21
C ARG A 172 -41.12 7.54 4.66
N ASN A 173 -41.17 6.22 4.62
CA ASN A 173 -42.35 5.43 4.24
C ASN A 173 -43.12 4.92 5.48
N ASP A 174 -42.76 5.35 6.69
CA ASP A 174 -43.52 5.04 7.88
C ASP A 174 -44.86 5.79 7.86
N PRO A 175 -46.02 5.10 7.95
CA PRO A 175 -47.34 5.73 7.81
C PRO A 175 -47.61 6.79 8.88
N TRP A 176 -46.95 6.70 10.05
CA TRP A 176 -47.02 7.67 11.14
C TRP A 176 -46.54 9.08 10.74
N HIS A 177 -45.56 9.19 9.83
CA HIS A 177 -45.10 10.48 9.32
C HIS A 177 -46.03 11.07 8.24
N GLN A 178 -46.84 10.24 7.56
CA GLN A 178 -47.86 10.72 6.62
C GLN A 178 -49.16 11.13 7.33
N MET A 179 -49.44 10.60 8.52
CA MET A 179 -50.66 10.89 9.27
C MET A 179 -50.60 12.17 10.12
N GLY A 180 -49.49 12.92 10.10
CA GLY A 180 -49.42 14.25 10.71
C GLY A 180 -49.62 14.29 12.23
N ILE A 181 -49.36 13.19 12.94
CA ILE A 181 -49.44 13.15 14.41
C ILE A 181 -48.04 13.46 14.97
N LEU A 182 -47.65 14.73 14.84
CA LEU A 182 -46.68 15.48 15.65
C LEU A 182 -46.60 16.92 15.13
#